data_AF-A0A0A8WP78-F1
#
_entry.id   AF-A0A0A8WP78-F1
#
_cell.length_a   1.000
_cell.length_b   1.000
_cell.length_c   1.000
_cell.angle_alpha   90.00
_cell.angle_beta   90.00
_cell.angle_gamma   90.00
#
_symmetry.space_group_name_H-M   'P 1'
#
loop_
_entity.id
_entity.type
_entity.pdbx_description
1 polymer ?
#
loop_
_entity_poly.entity_id
_entity_poly.type
_entity_poly.pdbx_seq_one_letter_code
_entity_poly.pdbx_strand_id
1 'polypeptide(L)' 'MEIDLRRLRNLISKQRDEIERSVEGTGYLARTVIGVGTFLLDNEGNIDLLSSKQLATFEKFLKPLLEKSPR' A
#
# COMPACT_ATOMS: atom_id res chain seq x y z
N MET A 1 13.33 -4.30 -4.51
CA MET A 1 12.06 -4.70 -5.16
C MET A 1 11.59 -3.49 -5.95
N GLU A 2 11.21 -3.67 -7.20
CA GLU A 2 10.67 -2.58 -8.01
C GLU A 2 9.14 -2.54 -7.84
N ILE A 3 8.59 -1.40 -7.42
CA ILE A 3 7.14 -1.23 -7.28
C ILE A 3 6.57 -0.75 -8.61
N ASP A 4 5.56 -1.45 -9.13
CA ASP A 4 4.73 -0.92 -10.22
C ASP A 4 3.90 0.28 -9.72
N LEU A 5 4.38 1.49 -10.01
CA LEU A 5 3.75 2.75 -9.60
C LEU A 5 2.36 2.94 -10.21
N ARG A 6 2.09 2.37 -11.39
CA ARG A 6 0.76 2.43 -12.02
C ARG A 6 -0.20 1.53 -11.27
N ARG A 7 0.23 0.32 -10.89
CA ARG A 7 -0.55 -0.59 -10.05
C ARG A 7 -0.81 0.02 -8.67
N LEU A 8 0.20 0.60 -8.04
CA LEU A 8 0.08 1.27 -6.75
C LEU A 8 -0.91 2.44 -6.81
N ARG A 9 -0.82 3.29 -7.83
CA ARG A 9 -1.79 4.38 -8.05
C ARG A 9 -3.21 3.84 -8.20
N ASN A 10 -3.41 2.80 -8.99
CA ASN A 10 -4.73 2.19 -9.17
C ASN A 10 -5.25 1.57 -7.86
N LEU A 11 -4.38 0.92 -7.08
CA LEU A 11 -4.74 0.31 -5.81
C LEU A 11 -5.32 1.36 -4.84
N ILE A 12 -4.57 2.44 -4.59
CA ILE A 12 -4.98 3.45 -3.59
C ILE A 12 -6.09 4.40 -4.06
N SER A 13 -6.32 4.52 -5.37
CA SER A 13 -7.36 5.40 -5.95
C SER A 13 -8.65 4.67 -6.33
N LYS A 14 -8.58 3.43 -6.81
CA LYS A 14 -9.73 2.70 -7.38
C LYS A 14 -10.11 1.43 -6.61
N GLN A 15 -9.23 0.90 -5.77
CA GLN A 15 -9.45 -0.35 -5.02
C GLN A 15 -9.44 -0.09 -3.51
N ARG A 16 -10.06 1.00 -3.07
CA ARG A 16 -10.15 1.34 -1.64
C ARG A 16 -10.86 0.26 -0.83
N ASP A 17 -11.91 -0.34 -1.38
CA ASP A 17 -12.62 -1.44 -0.72
C ASP A 17 -11.73 -2.65 -0.43
N GLU A 18 -10.75 -2.94 -1.30
CA GLU A 18 -9.78 -4.02 -1.05
C GLU A 18 -8.85 -3.67 0.11
N ILE A 19 -8.44 -2.40 0.20
CA ILE A 19 -7.64 -1.91 1.32
C ILE A 19 -8.45 -1.97 2.61
N GLU A 20 -9.72 -1.53 2.59
CA GLU A 20 -10.62 -1.57 3.74
C GLU A 20 -10.83 -3.00 4.25
N ARG A 21 -11.11 -3.94 3.34
CA ARG A 21 -11.19 -5.38 3.68
C ARG A 21 -9.87 -5.92 4.24
N SER A 22 -8.72 -5.46 3.73
CA SER A 22 -7.42 -5.94 4.20
C SER A 22 -7.09 -5.52 5.63
N VAL A 23 -7.63 -4.39 6.11
CA VAL A 23 -7.34 -3.84 7.43
C VAL A 23 -8.40 -4.19 8.49
N GLU A 24 -9.54 -4.74 8.08
CA GLU A 24 -10.65 -5.08 8.98
C GLU A 24 -10.18 -6.02 10.13
N GLY A 25 -10.56 -5.68 11.36
CA GLY A 25 -10.17 -6.45 12.55
C GLY A 25 -8.69 -6.36 12.96
N THR A 26 -7.84 -5.64 12.21
CA THR A 26 -6.39 -5.56 12.51
C THR A 26 -5.99 -4.39 13.42
N GLY A 27 -6.92 -3.45 13.67
CA GLY A 27 -6.65 -2.19 14.37
C GLY A 27 -5.95 -1.11 13.52
N TYR A 28 -5.60 -1.41 12.26
CA TYR A 28 -5.11 -0.42 11.31
C TYR A 28 -6.28 0.29 10.61
N LEU A 29 -6.03 1.53 10.17
CA LEU A 29 -6.99 2.30 9.40
C LEU A 29 -6.62 2.26 7.92
N ALA A 30 -7.61 2.13 7.04
CA ALA A 30 -7.39 2.16 5.59
C ALA A 30 -6.67 3.42 5.14
N ARG A 31 -6.97 4.58 5.75
CA ARG A 31 -6.27 5.85 5.50
C ARG A 31 -4.76 5.79 5.77
N THR A 32 -4.32 4.98 6.74
CA THR A 32 -2.90 4.80 7.04
C THR A 32 -2.21 4.03 5.93
N VAL A 33 -2.84 2.95 5.44
CA VAL A 33 -2.32 2.17 4.30
C VAL A 33 -2.28 3.01 3.03
N ILE A 34 -3.35 3.76 2.74
CA ILE A 34 -3.40 4.70 1.63
C ILE A 34 -2.30 5.75 1.74
N GLY A 35 -2.09 6.33 2.94
CA GLY A 35 -1.04 7.32 3.16
C GLY A 35 0.37 6.81 2.88
N VAL A 36 0.67 5.56 3.24
CA VAL A 36 1.96 4.91 2.88
C VAL A 36 2.07 4.73 1.37
N GLY A 37 0.99 4.33 0.70
CA GLY A 37 0.98 4.19 -0.76
C GLY A 37 1.16 5.54 -1.48
N THR A 38 0.54 6.61 -1.00
CA THR A 38 0.75 7.97 -1.51
C THR A 38 2.20 8.41 -1.32
N PHE A 39 2.76 8.22 -0.13
CA PHE A 39 4.16 8.55 0.14
C PHE A 39 5.11 7.83 -0.82
N LEU A 40 4.87 6.54 -1.07
CA LEU A 40 5.66 5.78 -2.05
C LEU A 40 5.52 6.36 -3.47
N LEU A 41 4.32 6.76 -3.91
CA LEU A 41 4.16 7.40 -5.23
C LEU A 41 4.92 8.72 -5.34
N ASP A 42 4.91 9.52 -4.28
CA ASP A 42 5.61 10.81 -4.24
C ASP A 42 7.15 10.63 -4.24
N ASN A 43 7.61 9.44 -3.86
CA ASN A 43 9.02 9.07 -3.77
C ASN A 43 9.42 7.98 -4.78
N GLU A 44 8.74 7.91 -5.92
CA GLU A 44 9.07 7.00 -7.03
C GLU A 44 9.15 5.51 -6.65
N GLY A 45 8.41 5.11 -5.61
CA GLY A 45 8.37 3.74 -5.10
C GLY A 45 9.57 3.36 -4.22
N ASN A 46 10.37 4.32 -3.78
CA ASN A 46 11.54 4.06 -2.96
C ASN A 46 11.15 3.63 -1.53
N ILE A 47 11.23 2.32 -1.28
CA ILE A 47 10.89 1.69 0.00
C ILE A 47 11.91 2.05 1.09
N ASP A 48 13.16 2.36 0.73
CA ASP A 48 14.23 2.67 1.69
C ASP A 48 13.99 4.00 2.42
N LEU A 49 13.07 4.84 1.91
CA LEU A 49 12.63 6.08 2.54
C LEU A 49 11.50 5.87 3.55
N LEU A 50 10.96 4.66 3.68
CA LEU A 50 9.94 4.36 4.68
C LEU A 50 10.56 4.26 6.08
N SER A 51 9.94 4.92 7.06
CA SER A 51 10.21 4.60 8.47
C SER A 51 9.82 3.16 8.79
N SER A 52 10.36 2.60 9.88
CA SER A 52 10.06 1.22 10.30
C SER A 52 8.55 0.94 10.43
N LYS A 53 7.76 1.92 10.87
CA LYS A 53 6.30 1.78 10.99
C LYS A 53 5.59 1.79 9.63
N GLN A 54 6.05 2.64 8.70
CA GLN A 54 5.52 2.66 7.34
C GLN A 54 5.91 1.38 6.58
N LEU A 55 7.15 0.90 6.76
CA LEU A 55 7.62 -0.34 6.18
C LEU A 55 6.77 -1.53 6.65
N ALA A 56 6.52 -1.65 7.96
CA ALA A 56 5.63 -2.68 8.49
C ALA A 56 4.20 -2.60 7.90
N THR A 57 3.70 -1.38 7.66
CA THR A 57 2.39 -1.19 7.01
C THR A 57 2.43 -1.60 5.52
N PHE A 58 3.52 -1.27 4.83
CA PHE A 58 3.74 -1.65 3.45
C PHE A 58 3.81 -3.18 3.29
N GLU A 59 4.64 -3.85 4.08
CA GLU A 59 4.82 -5.29 4.02
C GLU A 59 3.55 -6.06 4.38
N LYS A 60 2.80 -5.58 5.38
CA LYS A 60 1.61 -6.26 5.85
C LYS A 60 0.40 -6.11 4.92
N PHE A 61 0.23 -4.94 4.28
CA PHE A 61 -1.00 -4.63 3.54
C PHE A 61 -0.77 -4.30 2.07
N LEU A 62 0.13 -3.35 1.76
CA LEU A 62 0.31 -2.90 0.37
C LEU A 62 0.97 -3.98 -0.50
N LYS A 63 2.06 -4.58 -0.02
CA LYS A 63 2.81 -5.58 -0.78
C LYS A 63 1.93 -6.77 -1.21
N PRO A 64 1.15 -7.43 -0.33
CA PRO A 64 0.24 -8.51 -0.74
C PRO A 64 -0.83 -8.07 -1.75
N LEU A 65 -1.33 -6.84 -1.65
CA LEU A 65 -2.33 -6.30 -2.58
C LEU A 65 -1.74 -5.97 -3.96
N LEU A 66 -0.47 -5.52 -4.00
CA LEU A 66 0.25 -5.26 -5.25
C LEU A 66 0.64 -6.56 -5.96
N GLU A 67 1.03 -7.58 -5.21
CA GLU A 67 1.41 -8.90 -5.72
C GLU A 67 0.20 -9.75 -6.16
N LYS A 68 -1.00 -9.45 -5.64
CA LYS A 68 -2.25 -10.00 -6.17
C LYS A 68 -2.47 -9.50 -7.60
N SER A 69 -2.15 -10.38 -8.54
CA SER A 69 -2.46 -10.20 -9.96
C SER A 69 -3.96 -9.91 -10.11
N PRO A 70 -4.37 -8.84 -10.83
CA PRO A 70 -5.77 -8.62 -11.14
C PRO A 70 -6.24 -9.82 -11.97
N ARG A 71 -7.17 -10.62 -11.43
CA ARG A 71 -7.92 -11.60 -12.21
C ARG A 71 -8.82 -10.88 -13.21
#